data_AF-A0A533RRI4-F1
#
_entry.id   AF-A0A533RRI4-F1
#
_cell.length_a   1.000
_cell.length_b   1.000
_cell.length_c   1.000
_cell.angle_alpha   90.00
_cell.angle_beta   90.00
_cell.angle_gamma   90.00
#
_symmetry.space_group_name_H-M   'P 1'
#
loop_
_entity.id
_entity.type
_entity.pdbx_description
1 polymer ?
#
loop_
_entity_poly.entity_id
_entity_poly.type
_entity_poly.pdbx_seq_one_letter_code
_entity_poly.pdbx_strand_id
1 'polypeptide(L)'
;MIMLGQSLRLPSTRYLLLVSAGATALSVGVVFLLLILVKMKLVQPGQTRNLGIKFMLIVVFLGMSELGLGIFLRRLGIMPYQRWLITGLCALIYLAGLVFFRKQTRGIERKVNLGVLLSQLGVPLLFAVLFTPPAKLLDGTTVVLPYKPVLLIFVLGLILVSLFDIIRRFVRENKGDDGAILMISPWALFAILMFLQSTTIYWPGIATDEYHMGEFYLPWWSFQQFGHLPYLDYEPARGLVNYVPGFLSWLFYDNSFGAQYQVTNQFSALYVFISFFAFRSLVGDFFAFLMVGSLYYYAGLPTGGIVLALAGLVIFYNAVSAGRAVRA
;
A
#
# COMPACT_ATOMS: atom_id res chain seq x y z
N MET A 1 -3.54 -34.07 3.05
CA MET A 1 -3.55 -33.54 4.43
C MET A 1 -2.87 -32.17 4.37
N ILE A 2 -3.63 -31.11 4.07
CA ILE A 2 -3.10 -29.79 3.70
C ILE A 2 -3.18 -28.85 4.90
N MET A 3 -2.07 -28.17 5.14
CA MET A 3 -1.71 -27.39 6.32
C MET A 3 -2.77 -26.34 6.71
N LEU A 4 -3.38 -26.56 7.87
CA LEU A 4 -4.12 -25.56 8.65
C LEU A 4 -3.13 -24.55 9.26
N GLY A 5 -2.72 -23.54 8.47
CA GLY A 5 -1.86 -22.46 8.98
C GLY A 5 -1.95 -21.13 8.26
N GLN A 6 -2.50 -21.11 7.04
CA GLN A 6 -2.49 -19.90 6.18
C GLN A 6 -3.89 -19.32 5.89
N SER A 7 -4.96 -19.91 6.42
CA SER A 7 -6.32 -19.40 6.20
C SER A 7 -6.70 -18.30 7.19
N LEU A 8 -5.98 -17.17 7.18
CA LEU A 8 -6.70 -15.90 7.36
C LEU A 8 -7.48 -15.64 6.08
N ARG A 9 -8.57 -16.40 5.97
CA ARG A 9 -9.61 -16.30 4.97
C ARG A 9 -10.02 -14.82 4.85
N LEU A 10 -10.32 -14.36 3.64
CA LEU A 10 -11.03 -13.10 3.36
C LEU A 10 -12.11 -12.70 4.38
N PRO A 11 -12.93 -13.60 4.98
CA PRO A 11 -13.86 -13.20 6.05
C PRO A 11 -13.16 -12.72 7.33
N SER A 12 -12.00 -13.25 7.72
CA SER A 12 -11.23 -12.79 8.88
C SER A 12 -10.48 -11.48 8.61
N THR A 13 -9.99 -11.25 7.39
CA THR A 13 -9.39 -9.97 6.98
C THR A 13 -10.47 -8.89 6.82
N ARG A 14 -11.67 -9.23 6.30
CA ARG A 14 -12.85 -8.35 6.30
C ARG A 14 -13.32 -8.06 7.72
N TYR A 15 -13.33 -9.04 8.63
CA TYR A 15 -13.65 -8.83 10.05
C TYR A 15 -12.58 -7.99 10.76
N LEU A 16 -11.30 -8.17 10.44
CA LEU A 16 -10.21 -7.32 10.93
C LEU A 16 -10.34 -5.89 10.39
N LEU A 17 -10.61 -5.72 9.09
CA LEU A 17 -10.85 -4.42 8.47
C LEU A 17 -12.07 -3.72 9.05
N LEU A 18 -13.21 -4.40 9.19
CA LEU A 18 -14.44 -3.80 9.75
C LEU A 18 -14.30 -3.48 11.24
N VAL A 19 -13.65 -4.35 12.02
CA VAL A 19 -13.69 -4.25 13.47
C VAL A 19 -12.47 -3.51 14.03
N SER A 20 -11.25 -3.66 13.49
CA SER A 20 -10.08 -2.83 13.90
C SER A 20 -10.20 -1.40 13.38
N ALA A 21 -10.45 -1.20 12.08
CA ALA A 21 -10.66 0.15 11.57
C ALA A 21 -11.86 0.78 12.29
N GLY A 22 -12.93 0.03 12.57
CA GLY A 22 -14.09 0.49 13.32
C GLY A 22 -13.77 0.93 14.76
N ALA A 23 -13.04 0.15 15.55
CA ALA A 23 -12.86 0.46 16.98
C ALA A 23 -11.96 1.67 17.23
N THR A 24 -10.84 1.82 16.53
CA THR A 24 -9.93 2.97 16.72
C THR A 24 -10.52 4.24 16.12
N ALA A 25 -11.14 4.12 14.94
CA ALA A 25 -11.95 5.16 14.31
C ALA A 25 -13.10 5.65 15.20
N LEU A 26 -13.88 4.73 15.78
CA LEU A 26 -15.01 5.08 16.65
C LEU A 26 -14.52 5.67 17.97
N SER A 27 -13.49 5.09 18.60
CA SER A 27 -12.99 5.57 19.89
C SER A 27 -12.43 6.99 19.80
N VAL A 28 -11.57 7.25 18.81
CA VAL A 28 -10.95 8.58 18.62
C VAL A 28 -11.91 9.54 17.93
N GLY A 29 -12.71 9.05 16.98
CA GLY A 29 -13.74 9.82 16.30
C GLY A 29 -14.78 10.35 17.27
N VAL A 30 -15.34 9.51 18.15
CA VAL A 30 -16.33 9.93 19.16
C VAL A 30 -15.73 10.95 20.12
N VAL A 31 -14.52 10.72 20.64
CA VAL A 31 -13.85 11.68 21.54
C VAL A 31 -13.64 13.03 20.87
N PHE A 32 -13.27 13.05 19.59
CA PHE A 32 -12.97 14.28 18.87
C PHE A 32 -14.24 14.98 18.35
N LEU A 33 -15.31 14.24 18.01
CA LEU A 33 -16.66 14.76 17.78
C LEU A 33 -17.23 15.42 19.05
N LEU A 34 -17.05 14.79 20.21
CA LEU A 34 -17.47 15.36 21.49
C LEU A 34 -16.70 16.66 21.81
N LEU A 35 -15.38 16.70 21.56
CA LEU A 35 -14.57 17.91 21.72
C LEU A 35 -14.99 19.05 20.77
N ILE A 36 -15.43 18.72 19.56
CA ILE A 36 -15.95 19.68 18.59
C ILE A 36 -17.35 20.17 18.99
N LEU A 37 -18.27 19.27 19.33
CA LEU A 37 -19.64 19.59 19.76
C LEU A 37 -19.65 20.55 20.95
N VAL A 38 -18.73 20.36 21.90
CA VAL A 38 -18.53 21.28 23.04
C VAL A 38 -18.05 22.68 22.61
N LYS A 39 -17.41 22.81 21.44
CA LYS A 39 -16.89 24.07 20.88
C LYS A 39 -17.61 24.58 19.63
N MET A 40 -18.66 23.92 19.15
CA MET A 40 -19.35 24.23 17.88
C MET A 40 -20.03 25.61 17.86
N LYS A 41 -20.22 26.26 19.02
CA LYS A 41 -20.67 27.67 19.08
C LYS A 41 -19.71 28.66 18.41
N LEU A 42 -18.52 28.23 17.97
CA LEU A 42 -17.44 29.10 17.48
C LEU A 42 -17.08 28.91 15.98
N VAL A 43 -17.75 28.04 15.23
CA VAL A 43 -17.31 27.65 13.86
C VAL A 43 -18.28 28.18 12.80
N GLN A 44 -17.74 28.83 11.75
CA GLN A 44 -18.53 29.34 10.63
C GLN A 44 -18.98 28.19 9.70
N PRO A 45 -20.15 28.30 9.02
CA PRO A 45 -20.71 27.21 8.20
C PRO A 45 -19.78 26.64 7.12
N GLY A 46 -18.97 27.48 6.46
CA GLY A 46 -18.00 27.04 5.45
C GLY A 46 -16.83 26.23 6.02
N GLN A 47 -16.42 26.54 7.26
CA GLN A 47 -15.37 25.81 7.98
C GLN A 47 -15.84 24.43 8.44
N THR A 48 -17.13 24.29 8.77
CA THR A 48 -17.71 23.03 9.24
C THR A 48 -17.57 21.90 8.21
N ARG A 49 -17.75 22.19 6.91
CA ARG A 49 -17.56 21.19 5.84
C ARG A 49 -16.12 20.71 5.75
N ASN A 50 -15.16 21.64 5.70
CA ASN A 50 -13.73 21.30 5.60
C ASN A 50 -13.26 20.51 6.82
N LEU A 51 -13.69 20.93 8.01
CA LEU A 51 -13.42 20.25 9.27
C LEU A 51 -13.99 18.83 9.30
N GLY A 52 -15.22 18.66 8.80
CA GLY A 52 -15.87 17.35 8.67
C GLY A 52 -15.12 16.40 7.75
N ILE A 53 -14.65 16.89 6.59
CA ILE A 53 -13.81 16.09 5.68
C ILE A 53 -12.50 15.69 6.36
N LYS A 54 -11.77 16.65 6.95
CA LYS A 54 -10.50 16.37 7.66
C LYS A 54 -10.71 15.34 8.78
N PHE A 55 -11.83 15.41 9.48
CA PHE A 55 -12.18 14.43 10.51
C PHE A 55 -12.38 13.02 9.94
N MET A 56 -13.16 12.89 8.86
CA MET A 56 -13.33 11.60 8.19
C MET A 56 -11.99 11.01 7.73
N LEU A 57 -11.07 11.86 7.24
CA LEU A 57 -9.71 11.45 6.88
C LEU A 57 -8.90 10.96 8.10
N ILE A 58 -8.97 11.65 9.25
CA ILE A 58 -8.31 11.20 10.48
C ILE A 58 -8.76 9.79 10.84
N VAL A 59 -10.07 9.58 10.88
CA VAL A 59 -10.71 8.31 11.24
C VAL A 59 -10.27 7.19 10.30
N VAL A 60 -10.33 7.41 8.99
CA VAL A 60 -9.93 6.41 7.98
C VAL A 60 -8.43 6.11 8.04
N PHE A 61 -7.58 7.12 8.05
CA PHE A 61 -6.13 6.92 8.05
C PHE A 61 -5.62 6.33 9.36
N LEU A 62 -6.23 6.67 10.50
CA LEU A 62 -5.85 6.08 11.78
C LEU A 62 -6.16 4.58 11.81
N GLY A 63 -7.30 4.16 11.27
CA GLY A 63 -7.61 2.74 11.10
C GLY A 63 -6.62 2.04 10.15
N MET A 64 -6.25 2.69 9.05
CA MET A 64 -5.24 2.15 8.12
C MET A 64 -3.84 2.10 8.73
N SER A 65 -3.49 3.07 9.60
CA SER A 65 -2.25 3.09 10.36
C SER A 65 -2.16 1.96 11.37
N GLU A 66 -3.27 1.64 12.04
CA GLU A 66 -3.35 0.47 12.94
C GLU A 66 -3.09 -0.83 12.19
N LEU A 67 -3.75 -1.01 11.03
CA LEU A 67 -3.52 -2.14 10.15
C LEU A 67 -2.06 -2.19 9.66
N GLY A 68 -1.51 -1.06 9.23
CA GLY A 68 -0.11 -0.93 8.81
C GLY A 68 0.85 -1.39 9.89
N LEU A 69 0.70 -0.89 11.12
CA LEU A 69 1.54 -1.26 12.25
C LEU A 69 1.44 -2.77 12.56
N GLY A 70 0.22 -3.31 12.59
CA GLY A 70 -0.01 -4.72 12.85
C GLY A 70 0.60 -5.63 11.79
N ILE A 71 0.50 -5.25 10.51
CA ILE A 71 1.10 -6.00 9.40
C ILE A 71 2.62 -5.91 9.48
N PHE A 72 3.18 -4.73 9.66
CA PHE A 72 4.63 -4.53 9.74
C PHE A 72 5.26 -5.36 10.86
N LEU A 73 4.73 -5.27 12.07
CA LEU A 73 5.27 -6.01 13.22
C LEU A 73 5.13 -7.52 13.06
N ARG A 74 4.03 -7.98 12.45
CA ARG A 74 3.84 -9.41 12.15
C ARG A 74 4.79 -9.89 11.06
N ARG A 75 4.99 -9.12 9.99
CA ARG A 75 5.85 -9.48 8.86
C ARG A 75 7.32 -9.56 9.26
N LEU A 76 7.74 -8.74 10.22
CA LEU A 76 9.06 -8.81 10.84
C LEU A 76 9.21 -9.94 11.89
N GLY A 77 8.15 -10.69 12.19
CA GLY A 77 8.18 -11.75 13.20
C GLY A 77 8.34 -11.24 14.64
N ILE A 78 8.15 -9.94 14.89
CA ILE A 78 8.34 -9.33 16.21
C ILE A 78 7.22 -9.74 17.16
N MET A 79 5.97 -9.71 16.70
CA MET A 79 4.83 -10.10 17.53
C MET A 79 3.66 -10.65 16.69
N PRO A 80 2.86 -11.58 17.25
CA PRO A 80 1.58 -11.94 16.65
C PRO A 80 0.62 -10.75 16.66
N TYR A 81 -0.32 -10.72 15.72
CA TYR A 81 -1.33 -9.67 15.67
C TYR A 81 -2.23 -9.75 16.91
N GLN A 82 -1.99 -8.86 17.88
CA GLN A 82 -2.82 -8.69 19.07
C GLN A 82 -3.52 -7.34 18.97
N ARG A 83 -4.81 -7.39 18.63
CA ARG A 83 -5.59 -6.20 18.28
C ARG A 83 -5.53 -5.12 19.36
N TRP A 84 -5.83 -5.46 20.60
CA TRP A 84 -5.94 -4.50 21.71
C TRP A 84 -4.62 -3.78 21.96
N LEU A 85 -3.50 -4.51 21.83
CA LEU A 85 -2.16 -3.96 21.96
C LEU A 85 -1.85 -2.99 20.82
N ILE A 86 -2.14 -3.37 19.57
CA ILE A 86 -1.89 -2.54 18.38
C ILE A 86 -2.78 -1.28 18.41
N THR A 87 -4.07 -1.44 18.73
CA THR A 87 -5.00 -0.32 18.93
C THR A 87 -4.48 0.62 20.02
N GLY A 88 -4.08 0.07 21.17
CA GLY A 88 -3.55 0.84 22.30
C GLY A 88 -2.28 1.60 21.96
N LEU A 89 -1.33 0.95 21.27
CA LEU A 89 -0.10 1.58 20.79
C LEU A 89 -0.39 2.70 19.79
N CYS A 90 -1.27 2.48 18.82
CA CYS A 90 -1.65 3.50 17.84
C CYS A 90 -2.32 4.70 18.51
N ALA A 91 -3.25 4.45 19.43
CA ALA A 91 -3.91 5.50 20.20
C ALA A 91 -2.90 6.29 21.06
N LEU A 92 -1.97 5.60 21.72
CA LEU A 92 -0.94 6.23 22.55
C LEU A 92 0.03 7.08 21.71
N ILE A 93 0.50 6.58 20.57
CA ILE A 93 1.36 7.33 19.63
C ILE A 93 0.62 8.57 19.13
N TYR A 94 -0.65 8.43 18.75
CA TYR A 94 -1.46 9.53 18.26
C TYR A 94 -1.69 10.60 19.34
N LEU A 95 -2.08 10.20 20.55
CA LEU A 95 -2.28 11.12 21.68
C LEU A 95 -0.97 11.80 22.11
N ALA A 96 0.14 11.05 22.18
CA ALA A 96 1.45 11.59 22.48
C ALA A 96 1.88 12.63 21.43
N GLY A 97 1.65 12.36 20.14
CA GLY A 97 1.87 13.32 19.06
C GLY A 97 1.05 14.60 19.24
N LEU A 98 -0.25 14.49 19.53
CA LEU A 98 -1.10 15.65 19.78
C LEU A 98 -0.63 16.48 20.98
N VAL A 99 -0.16 15.83 22.06
CA VAL A 99 0.37 16.51 23.25
C VAL A 99 1.70 17.20 22.94
N PHE A 100 2.63 16.50 22.28
CA PHE A 100 3.96 17.01 21.94
C PHE A 100 3.88 18.25 21.05
N PHE A 101 2.99 18.23 20.06
CA PHE A 101 2.79 19.34 19.12
C PHE A 101 1.71 20.35 19.56
N ARG A 102 1.18 20.24 20.79
CA ARG A 102 0.13 21.15 21.31
C ARG A 102 0.55 22.61 21.31
N LYS A 103 1.82 22.90 21.63
CA LYS A 103 2.33 24.29 21.69
C LYS A 103 2.50 24.92 20.31
N GLN A 104 2.66 24.10 19.27
CA GLN A 104 2.91 24.54 17.90
C GLN A 104 1.61 24.77 17.10
N THR A 105 0.44 24.48 17.69
CA THR A 105 -0.87 24.49 17.04
C THR A 105 -1.86 25.44 17.75
N ARG A 106 -1.74 26.75 17.49
CA ARG A 106 -2.78 27.72 17.87
C ARG A 106 -3.93 27.65 16.84
N GLY A 107 -5.16 27.45 17.32
CA GLY A 107 -6.35 27.32 16.47
C GLY A 107 -6.84 25.87 16.30
N ILE A 108 -8.16 25.70 16.13
CA ILE A 108 -8.80 24.38 15.95
C ILE A 108 -8.36 23.75 14.64
N GLU A 109 -8.34 24.51 13.56
CA GLU A 109 -7.94 24.03 12.23
C GLU A 109 -6.52 23.45 12.22
N ARG A 110 -5.56 24.12 12.85
CA ARG A 110 -4.18 23.64 12.88
C ARG A 110 -4.03 22.33 13.68
N LYS A 111 -4.85 22.14 14.72
CA LYS A 111 -4.92 20.87 15.45
C LYS A 111 -5.54 19.76 14.61
N VAL A 112 -6.56 20.07 13.81
CA VAL A 112 -7.17 19.12 12.88
C VAL A 112 -6.17 18.74 11.79
N ASN A 113 -5.47 19.70 11.19
CA ASN A 113 -4.41 19.45 10.20
C ASN A 113 -3.30 18.56 10.76
N LEU A 114 -2.88 18.80 12.01
CA LEU A 114 -1.94 17.93 12.70
C LEU A 114 -2.52 16.52 12.92
N GLY A 115 -3.80 16.41 13.25
CA GLY A 115 -4.50 15.13 13.34
C GLY A 115 -4.43 14.35 12.02
N VAL A 116 -4.69 15.01 10.89
CA VAL A 116 -4.60 14.41 9.55
C VAL A 116 -3.17 13.98 9.21
N LEU A 117 -2.15 14.73 9.64
CA LEU A 117 -0.76 14.32 9.51
C LEU A 117 -0.48 13.04 10.32
N LEU A 118 -0.77 13.08 11.62
CA LEU A 118 -0.45 12.00 12.55
C LEU A 118 -1.18 10.70 12.18
N SER A 119 -2.43 10.80 11.72
CA SER A 119 -3.20 9.64 11.29
C SER A 119 -2.63 8.96 10.05
N GLN A 120 -1.89 9.68 9.20
CA GLN A 120 -1.25 9.12 8.01
C GLN A 120 0.10 8.45 8.29
N LEU A 121 0.77 8.71 9.42
CA LEU A 121 2.16 8.26 9.66
C LEU A 121 2.32 6.73 9.73
N GLY A 122 1.29 5.99 10.15
CA GLY A 122 1.33 4.53 10.17
C GLY A 122 0.91 3.88 8.84
N VAL A 123 0.28 4.63 7.93
CA VAL A 123 -0.19 4.12 6.63
C VAL A 123 0.96 3.57 5.76
N PRO A 124 2.15 4.21 5.67
CA PRO A 124 3.28 3.67 4.92
C PRO A 124 3.70 2.26 5.36
N LEU A 125 3.46 1.88 6.62
CA LEU A 125 3.79 0.54 7.12
C LEU A 125 3.02 -0.58 6.40
N LEU A 126 1.93 -0.24 5.69
CA LEU A 126 1.23 -1.17 4.80
C LEU A 126 2.12 -1.72 3.68
N PHE A 127 3.21 -1.06 3.28
CA PHE A 127 4.16 -1.63 2.31
C PHE A 127 4.80 -2.95 2.79
N ALA A 128 4.74 -3.26 4.09
CA ALA A 128 5.20 -4.54 4.62
C ALA A 128 4.45 -5.76 4.07
N VAL A 129 3.32 -5.57 3.37
CA VAL A 129 2.64 -6.65 2.62
C VAL A 129 3.52 -7.28 1.54
N LEU A 130 4.57 -6.58 1.12
CA LEU A 130 5.57 -7.06 0.18
C LEU A 130 6.51 -8.10 0.81
N PHE A 131 6.67 -8.12 2.13
CA PHE A 131 7.44 -9.18 2.78
C PHE A 131 6.67 -10.50 2.76
N THR A 132 7.37 -11.62 2.56
CA THR A 132 6.82 -12.94 2.81
C THR A 132 6.42 -13.09 4.29
N PRO A 133 5.23 -13.61 4.62
CA PRO A 133 4.83 -13.72 6.01
C PRO A 133 5.61 -14.84 6.70
N PRO A 134 5.92 -14.72 7.99
CA PRO A 134 6.35 -15.85 8.78
C PRO A 134 5.29 -16.95 8.74
N ALA A 135 5.74 -18.19 8.58
CA ALA A 135 4.88 -19.35 8.52
C ALA A 135 5.06 -20.19 9.79
N LYS A 136 3.96 -20.76 10.29
CA LYS A 136 3.99 -21.67 11.43
C LYS A 136 3.96 -23.10 10.94
N LEU A 137 4.95 -23.88 11.35
CA LEU A 137 5.01 -25.32 11.11
C LEU A 137 4.06 -26.06 12.07
N LEU A 138 3.83 -27.34 11.79
CA LEU A 138 2.92 -28.20 12.57
C LEU A 138 3.38 -28.39 14.03
N ASP A 139 4.69 -28.31 14.28
CA ASP A 139 5.30 -28.35 15.60
C ASP A 139 5.20 -27.01 16.37
N GLY A 140 4.57 -26.00 15.77
CA GLY A 140 4.41 -24.66 16.34
C GLY A 140 5.60 -23.73 16.11
N THR A 141 6.68 -24.21 15.50
CA THR A 141 7.84 -23.36 15.17
C THR A 141 7.47 -22.33 14.10
N THR A 142 8.01 -21.12 14.24
CA THR A 142 7.78 -20.04 13.27
C THR A 142 9.01 -19.89 12.39
N VAL A 143 8.82 -20.04 11.08
CA VAL A 143 9.86 -19.94 10.07
C VAL A 143 9.63 -18.68 9.25
N VAL A 144 10.68 -17.87 9.10
CA VAL A 144 10.70 -16.74 8.17
C VAL A 144 11.37 -17.22 6.89
N LEU A 145 10.67 -17.12 5.77
CA LEU A 145 11.23 -17.48 4.48
C LEU A 145 12.30 -16.45 4.07
N PRO A 146 13.48 -16.89 3.61
CA PRO A 146 14.57 -15.99 3.32
C PRO A 146 14.23 -15.11 2.11
N TYR A 147 14.56 -13.83 2.21
CA TYR A 147 14.54 -12.87 1.12
C TYR A 147 15.86 -12.09 1.12
N LYS A 148 16.25 -11.57 -0.04
CA LYS A 148 17.48 -10.80 -0.20
C LYS A 148 17.36 -9.45 0.52
N PRO A 149 18.47 -8.90 1.06
CA PRO A 149 18.48 -7.58 1.70
C PRO A 149 17.93 -6.44 0.83
N VAL A 150 18.01 -6.59 -0.50
CA VAL A 150 17.47 -5.63 -1.47
C VAL A 150 15.96 -5.41 -1.27
N LEU A 151 15.19 -6.45 -0.91
CA LEU A 151 13.76 -6.30 -0.63
C LEU A 151 13.51 -5.42 0.61
N LEU A 152 14.32 -5.61 1.66
CA LEU A 152 14.24 -4.79 2.88
C LEU A 152 14.54 -3.33 2.57
N ILE A 153 15.62 -3.06 1.84
CA ILE A 153 16.00 -1.71 1.43
C ILE A 153 14.90 -1.08 0.58
N PHE A 154 14.33 -1.82 -0.37
CA PHE A 154 13.24 -1.36 -1.23
C PHE A 154 12.00 -0.96 -0.42
N VAL A 155 11.53 -1.83 0.49
CA VAL A 155 10.34 -1.56 1.33
C VAL A 155 10.60 -0.39 2.28
N LEU A 156 11.78 -0.31 2.91
CA LEU A 156 12.14 0.83 3.76
C LEU A 156 12.22 2.12 2.95
N GLY A 157 12.73 2.08 1.73
CA GLY A 157 12.73 3.21 0.80
C GLY A 157 11.33 3.73 0.52
N LEU A 158 10.37 2.84 0.24
CA LEU A 158 8.96 3.22 0.04
C LEU A 158 8.35 3.86 1.29
N ILE A 159 8.63 3.31 2.46
CA ILE A 159 8.18 3.87 3.75
C ILE A 159 8.74 5.27 3.95
N LEU A 160 10.05 5.45 3.78
CA LEU A 160 10.73 6.73 3.97
C LEU A 160 10.27 7.79 2.98
N VAL A 161 10.11 7.44 1.69
CA VAL A 161 9.58 8.35 0.67
C VAL A 161 8.16 8.80 1.02
N SER A 162 7.32 7.87 1.49
CA SER A 162 5.95 8.18 1.87
C SER A 162 5.88 9.09 3.10
N LEU A 163 6.68 8.81 4.14
CA LEU A 163 6.81 9.65 5.32
C LEU A 163 7.32 11.06 4.97
N PHE A 164 8.33 11.14 4.10
CA PHE A 164 8.86 12.41 3.63
C PHE A 164 7.78 13.22 2.88
N ASP A 165 7.01 12.60 2.00
CA ASP A 165 5.92 13.29 1.27
C ASP A 165 4.82 13.77 2.21
N ILE A 166 4.41 12.95 3.19
CA ILE A 166 3.42 13.31 4.23
C ILE A 166 3.89 14.56 5.01
N ILE A 167 5.13 14.54 5.51
CA ILE A 167 5.71 15.65 6.28
C ILE A 167 5.85 16.89 5.40
N ARG A 168 6.37 16.75 4.18
CA ARG A 168 6.56 17.86 3.23
C ARG A 168 5.23 18.56 2.93
N ARG A 169 4.15 17.80 2.71
CA ARG A 169 2.82 18.35 2.44
C ARG A 169 2.27 19.13 3.61
N PHE A 170 2.40 18.61 4.83
CA PHE A 170 1.99 19.33 6.03
C PHE A 170 2.78 20.63 6.25
N VAL A 171 4.08 20.64 5.96
CA VAL A 171 4.89 21.87 6.04
C VAL A 171 4.47 22.89 4.97
N ARG A 172 4.10 22.44 3.77
CA ARG A 172 3.61 23.31 2.68
C ARG A 172 2.25 23.93 3.00
N GLU A 173 1.32 23.14 3.50
CA GLU A 173 -0.02 23.58 3.94
C GLU A 173 0.04 24.59 5.07
N ASN A 174 1.03 24.52 5.96
CA ASN A 174 1.22 25.57 6.97
C ASN A 174 1.52 26.98 6.38
N LYS A 175 1.66 27.12 5.05
CA LYS A 175 1.91 28.39 4.34
C LYS A 175 0.72 28.88 3.50
N GLY A 176 -0.41 28.15 3.43
CA GLY A 176 -1.56 28.52 2.60
C GLY A 176 -2.88 27.93 3.09
N ASP A 177 -4.00 28.40 2.55
CA ASP A 177 -5.36 27.97 2.90
C ASP A 177 -5.84 26.89 1.92
N ASP A 178 -5.03 25.83 1.77
CA ASP A 178 -5.28 24.77 0.80
C ASP A 178 -6.37 23.79 1.33
N GLY A 179 -7.14 23.20 0.39
CA GLY A 179 -8.25 22.30 0.74
C GLY A 179 -7.79 20.97 1.33
N ALA A 180 -8.57 20.38 2.25
CA ALA A 180 -8.25 19.14 2.99
C ALA A 180 -7.71 17.96 2.15
N ILE A 181 -8.12 17.85 0.89
CA ILE A 181 -7.70 16.78 -0.02
C ILE A 181 -6.22 16.91 -0.39
N LEU A 182 -5.68 18.12 -0.44
CA LEU A 182 -4.28 18.39 -0.80
C LEU A 182 -3.29 17.91 0.29
N MET A 183 -3.79 17.73 1.52
CA MET A 183 -3.04 17.16 2.65
C MET A 183 -2.81 15.64 2.54
N ILE A 184 -3.54 14.96 1.66
CA ILE A 184 -3.42 13.51 1.49
C ILE A 184 -2.15 13.21 0.71
N SER A 185 -1.32 12.33 1.25
CA SER A 185 -0.15 11.83 0.53
C SER A 185 -0.55 10.79 -0.54
N PRO A 186 -0.17 10.99 -1.81
CA PRO A 186 -0.33 9.97 -2.85
C PRO A 186 0.43 8.70 -2.51
N TRP A 187 1.55 8.79 -1.81
CA TRP A 187 2.29 7.63 -1.36
C TRP A 187 1.57 6.86 -0.24
N ALA A 188 0.80 7.54 0.59
CA ALA A 188 -0.10 6.89 1.56
C ALA A 188 -1.26 6.19 0.84
N LEU A 189 -1.86 6.84 -0.17
CA LEU A 189 -2.88 6.21 -1.02
C LEU A 189 -2.33 4.99 -1.77
N PHE A 190 -1.11 5.08 -2.30
CA PHE A 190 -0.42 3.96 -2.93
C PHE A 190 -0.21 2.80 -1.96
N ALA A 191 0.22 3.07 -0.71
CA ALA A 191 0.36 2.02 0.31
C ALA A 191 -0.97 1.32 0.62
N ILE A 192 -2.09 2.07 0.63
CA ILE A 192 -3.43 1.50 0.79
C ILE A 192 -3.81 0.64 -0.42
N LEU A 193 -3.61 1.11 -1.65
CA LEU A 193 -3.87 0.31 -2.86
C LEU A 193 -3.04 -0.97 -2.85
N MET A 194 -1.78 -0.88 -2.46
CA MET A 194 -0.89 -2.03 -2.34
C MET A 194 -1.43 -3.07 -1.39
N PHE A 195 -1.89 -2.64 -0.22
CA PHE A 195 -2.50 -3.54 0.75
C PHE A 195 -3.78 -4.17 0.21
N LEU A 196 -4.69 -3.36 -0.35
CA LEU A 196 -5.97 -3.83 -0.88
C LEU A 196 -5.83 -4.82 -2.05
N GLN A 197 -4.79 -4.66 -2.87
CA GLN A 197 -4.52 -5.53 -4.01
C GLN A 197 -3.53 -6.66 -3.72
N SER A 198 -2.95 -6.70 -2.53
CA SER A 198 -2.07 -7.79 -2.13
C SER A 198 -2.85 -9.10 -2.05
N THR A 199 -2.24 -10.17 -2.56
CA THR A 199 -2.80 -11.52 -2.55
C THR A 199 -2.24 -12.32 -1.38
N THR A 200 -2.91 -13.43 -1.08
CA THR A 200 -2.40 -14.40 -0.13
C THR A 200 -1.14 -15.05 -0.70
N ILE A 201 -0.05 -14.97 0.06
CA ILE A 201 1.19 -15.64 -0.29
C ILE A 201 1.16 -17.05 0.30
N TYR A 202 1.28 -18.05 -0.56
CA TYR A 202 1.31 -19.46 -0.18
C TYR A 202 2.72 -19.91 0.22
N TRP A 203 2.80 -21.06 0.88
CA TRP A 203 4.09 -21.74 1.12
C TRP A 203 4.82 -21.96 -0.21
N PRO A 204 6.16 -21.75 -0.29
CA PRO A 204 6.94 -22.03 -1.48
C PRO A 204 6.69 -23.45 -1.96
N GLY A 205 6.30 -23.58 -3.22
CA GLY A 205 5.92 -24.87 -3.79
C GLY A 205 6.00 -24.83 -5.30
N ILE A 206 6.13 -26.01 -5.88
CA ILE A 206 6.05 -26.21 -7.32
C ILE A 206 4.55 -26.30 -7.65
N ALA A 207 4.10 -25.44 -8.56
CA ALA A 207 2.73 -25.51 -9.05
C ALA A 207 2.47 -26.85 -9.74
N THR A 208 1.26 -27.38 -9.60
CA THR A 208 0.81 -28.48 -10.45
C THR A 208 0.64 -28.06 -11.92
N ASP A 209 0.49 -26.75 -12.15
CA ASP A 209 0.38 -26.15 -13.47
C ASP A 209 1.74 -25.62 -13.92
N GLU A 210 2.58 -26.53 -14.38
CA GLU A 210 3.95 -26.24 -14.83
C GLU A 210 3.96 -25.39 -16.10
N TYR A 211 2.92 -25.48 -16.94
CA TYR A 211 2.80 -24.69 -18.16
C TYR A 211 2.68 -23.19 -17.83
N HIS A 212 1.68 -22.80 -17.05
CA HIS A 212 1.46 -21.37 -16.75
C HIS A 212 2.54 -20.78 -15.85
N MET A 213 3.17 -21.57 -14.96
CA MET A 213 4.33 -21.10 -14.22
C MET A 213 5.58 -20.97 -15.10
N GLY A 214 5.76 -21.90 -16.04
CA GLY A 214 6.82 -21.87 -17.04
C GLY A 214 6.79 -20.58 -17.85
N GLU A 215 5.59 -20.09 -18.21
CA GLU A 215 5.42 -18.81 -18.91
C GLU A 215 6.10 -17.63 -18.19
N PHE A 216 6.11 -17.60 -16.85
CA PHE A 216 6.66 -16.49 -16.06
C PHE A 216 8.06 -16.74 -15.50
N TYR A 217 8.47 -18.00 -15.39
CA TYR A 217 9.80 -18.38 -14.90
C TYR A 217 10.85 -18.42 -16.02
N LEU A 218 10.54 -19.14 -17.11
CA LEU A 218 11.49 -19.46 -18.16
C LEU A 218 12.10 -18.24 -18.88
N PRO A 219 11.34 -17.17 -19.22
CA PRO A 219 11.92 -16.08 -20.01
C PRO A 219 13.12 -15.41 -19.33
N TRP A 220 12.99 -15.03 -18.05
CA TRP A 220 14.10 -14.43 -17.31
C TRP A 220 15.23 -15.42 -17.07
N TRP A 221 14.89 -16.68 -16.74
CA TRP A 221 15.89 -17.71 -16.52
C TRP A 221 16.73 -17.99 -17.78
N SER A 222 16.09 -18.15 -18.95
CA SER A 222 16.77 -18.37 -20.23
C SER A 222 17.64 -17.19 -20.63
N PHE A 223 17.19 -15.96 -20.37
CA PHE A 223 18.00 -14.76 -20.57
C PHE A 223 19.25 -14.76 -19.67
N GLN A 224 19.12 -15.11 -18.39
CA GLN A 224 20.25 -15.15 -17.45
C GLN A 224 21.22 -16.30 -17.71
N GLN A 225 20.72 -17.48 -18.07
CA GLN A 225 21.55 -18.69 -18.22
C GLN A 225 22.19 -18.79 -19.60
N PHE A 226 21.47 -18.42 -20.66
CA PHE A 226 21.89 -18.65 -22.05
C PHE A 226 22.04 -17.36 -22.85
N GLY A 227 21.72 -16.19 -22.27
CA GLY A 227 21.76 -14.92 -23.00
C GLY A 227 20.65 -14.76 -24.04
N HIS A 228 19.60 -15.59 -23.98
CA HIS A 228 18.49 -15.57 -24.94
C HIS A 228 17.75 -14.23 -24.94
N LEU A 229 17.75 -13.54 -26.07
CA LEU A 229 17.10 -12.25 -26.24
C LEU A 229 15.59 -12.41 -26.53
N PRO A 230 14.73 -11.54 -25.95
CA PRO A 230 13.30 -11.57 -26.23
C PRO A 230 12.99 -11.36 -27.72
N TYR A 231 12.10 -12.19 -28.26
CA TYR A 231 11.67 -12.19 -29.68
C TYR A 231 12.75 -12.52 -30.72
N LEU A 232 13.97 -12.84 -30.28
CA LEU A 232 15.03 -13.36 -31.15
C LEU A 232 15.26 -14.85 -30.88
N ASP A 233 15.54 -15.18 -29.62
CA ASP A 233 15.86 -16.56 -29.19
C ASP A 233 14.72 -17.20 -28.38
N TYR A 234 13.83 -16.38 -27.82
CA TYR A 234 12.68 -16.82 -27.03
C TYR A 234 11.47 -15.92 -27.27
N GLU A 235 10.34 -16.52 -27.63
CA GLU A 235 9.07 -15.82 -27.84
C GLU A 235 8.18 -15.92 -26.59
N PRO A 236 8.08 -14.85 -25.77
CA PRO A 236 7.28 -14.89 -24.56
C PRO A 236 5.76 -14.82 -24.84
N ALA A 237 4.99 -15.70 -24.19
CA ALA A 237 3.55 -15.84 -24.41
C ALA A 237 2.72 -14.55 -24.23
N ARG A 238 3.14 -13.62 -23.35
CA ARG A 238 2.44 -12.34 -23.11
C ARG A 238 3.37 -11.13 -23.27
N GLY A 239 4.44 -11.31 -24.04
CA GLY A 239 5.44 -10.28 -24.29
C GLY A 239 6.43 -10.10 -23.13
N LEU A 240 7.06 -8.91 -23.06
CA LEU A 240 8.11 -8.61 -22.07
C LEU A 240 7.63 -8.74 -20.61
N VAL A 241 6.31 -8.71 -20.39
CA VAL A 241 5.71 -8.88 -19.08
C VAL A 241 6.08 -10.21 -18.42
N ASN A 242 6.30 -11.26 -19.22
CA ASN A 242 6.68 -12.59 -18.75
C ASN A 242 8.05 -12.60 -18.09
N TYR A 243 8.92 -11.62 -18.38
CA TYR A 243 10.25 -11.51 -17.76
C TYR A 243 10.18 -10.92 -16.34
N VAL A 244 9.11 -10.20 -16.01
CA VAL A 244 9.06 -9.41 -14.78
C VAL A 244 9.02 -10.28 -13.52
N PRO A 245 8.17 -11.33 -13.41
CA PRO A 245 8.18 -12.18 -12.21
C PRO A 245 9.53 -12.85 -11.98
N GLY A 246 10.12 -13.44 -13.02
CA GLY A 246 11.47 -14.01 -12.94
C GLY A 246 12.53 -12.99 -12.51
N PHE A 247 12.51 -11.78 -13.07
CA PHE A 247 13.40 -10.69 -12.65
C PHE A 247 13.23 -10.32 -11.17
N LEU A 248 11.98 -10.16 -10.71
CA LEU A 248 11.69 -9.82 -9.32
C LEU A 248 12.09 -10.95 -8.37
N SER A 249 11.95 -12.21 -8.79
CA SER A 249 12.35 -13.39 -8.02
C SER A 249 13.85 -13.45 -7.90
N TRP A 250 14.58 -13.16 -8.98
CA TRP A 250 16.02 -12.98 -8.94
C TRP A 250 16.47 -11.80 -8.08
N LEU A 251 15.76 -10.66 -8.13
CA LEU A 251 16.14 -9.46 -7.39
C LEU A 251 15.92 -9.61 -5.88
N PHE A 252 14.78 -10.18 -5.48
CA PHE A 252 14.32 -10.18 -4.08
C PHE A 252 14.44 -11.54 -3.39
N TYR A 253 14.57 -12.63 -4.14
CA TYR A 253 14.62 -14.00 -3.61
C TYR A 253 15.75 -14.80 -4.28
N ASP A 254 15.77 -16.11 -4.09
CA ASP A 254 16.78 -17.03 -4.60
C ASP A 254 16.59 -17.42 -6.08
N ASN A 255 15.59 -16.86 -6.75
CA ASN A 255 15.17 -17.22 -8.11
C ASN A 255 14.78 -18.70 -8.28
N SER A 256 14.48 -19.43 -7.21
CA SER A 256 13.98 -20.80 -7.32
C SER A 256 12.56 -20.81 -7.93
N PHE A 257 12.16 -21.95 -8.50
CA PHE A 257 10.80 -22.12 -9.01
C PHE A 257 9.74 -21.90 -7.89
N GLY A 258 10.05 -22.36 -6.66
CA GLY A 258 9.18 -22.15 -5.50
C GLY A 258 9.09 -20.69 -5.02
N ALA A 259 10.10 -19.86 -5.33
CA ALA A 259 10.09 -18.44 -5.00
C ALA A 259 9.22 -17.59 -5.94
N GLN A 260 8.81 -18.11 -7.11
CA GLN A 260 8.00 -17.34 -8.08
C GLN A 260 6.65 -16.90 -7.51
N TYR A 261 6.01 -17.72 -6.68
CA TYR A 261 4.77 -17.32 -6.02
C TYR A 261 4.97 -16.19 -5.01
N GLN A 262 6.16 -16.06 -4.45
CA GLN A 262 6.48 -15.05 -3.44
C GLN A 262 6.55 -13.64 -4.02
N VAL A 263 6.78 -13.51 -5.34
CA VAL A 263 6.88 -12.20 -6.00
C VAL A 263 5.55 -11.64 -6.51
N THR A 264 4.45 -12.38 -6.34
CA THR A 264 3.12 -11.96 -6.82
C THR A 264 2.76 -10.55 -6.32
N ASN A 265 3.02 -10.27 -5.04
CA ASN A 265 2.70 -8.96 -4.45
C ASN A 265 3.60 -7.84 -4.98
N GLN A 266 4.88 -8.13 -5.25
CA GLN A 266 5.85 -7.20 -5.84
C GLN A 266 5.49 -6.91 -7.30
N PHE A 267 5.07 -7.94 -8.02
CA PHE A 267 4.62 -7.81 -9.40
C PHE A 267 3.37 -6.96 -9.48
N SER A 268 2.34 -7.26 -8.68
CA SER A 268 1.16 -6.40 -8.52
C SER A 268 1.55 -4.97 -8.13
N ALA A 269 2.56 -4.81 -7.27
CA ALA A 269 3.02 -3.49 -6.84
C ALA A 269 3.51 -2.61 -7.98
N LEU A 270 4.24 -3.20 -8.91
CA LEU A 270 4.74 -2.51 -10.08
C LEU A 270 3.58 -1.97 -10.92
N TYR A 271 2.53 -2.77 -11.15
CA TYR A 271 1.36 -2.30 -11.90
C TYR A 271 0.62 -1.20 -11.18
N VAL A 272 0.33 -1.39 -9.89
CA VAL A 272 -0.39 -0.38 -9.10
C VAL A 272 0.39 0.93 -9.12
N PHE A 273 1.71 0.86 -8.97
CA PHE A 273 2.58 2.03 -9.04
C PHE A 273 2.45 2.75 -10.39
N ILE A 274 2.69 2.04 -11.50
CA ILE A 274 2.63 2.63 -12.84
C ILE A 274 1.26 3.24 -13.09
N SER A 275 0.19 2.51 -12.78
CA SER A 275 -1.19 2.91 -13.05
C SER A 275 -1.60 4.11 -12.22
N PHE A 276 -1.34 4.07 -10.91
CA PHE A 276 -1.72 5.14 -10.00
C PHE A 276 -0.96 6.43 -10.31
N PHE A 277 0.35 6.35 -10.51
CA PHE A 277 1.16 7.52 -10.82
C PHE A 277 0.94 8.07 -12.23
N ALA A 278 0.54 7.23 -13.20
CA ALA A 278 0.08 7.69 -14.50
C ALA A 278 -1.27 8.43 -14.40
N PHE A 279 -2.29 7.79 -13.82
CA PHE A 279 -3.65 8.36 -13.76
C PHE A 279 -3.75 9.59 -12.87
N ARG A 280 -2.99 9.67 -11.77
CA ARG A 280 -3.07 10.83 -10.86
C ARG A 280 -2.67 12.13 -11.54
N SER A 281 -1.80 12.08 -12.55
CA SER A 281 -1.41 13.26 -13.33
C SER A 281 -2.55 13.83 -14.17
N LEU A 282 -3.55 12.99 -14.49
CA LEU A 282 -4.71 13.37 -15.30
C LEU A 282 -5.94 13.75 -14.47
N VAL A 283 -6.34 12.84 -13.57
CA VAL A 283 -7.64 12.94 -12.87
C VAL A 283 -7.50 13.35 -11.41
N GLY A 284 -6.26 13.55 -10.94
CA GLY A 284 -5.95 13.83 -9.54
C GLY A 284 -5.90 12.57 -8.68
N ASP A 285 -5.41 12.74 -7.45
CA ASP A 285 -5.05 11.63 -6.55
C ASP A 285 -6.26 10.76 -6.16
N PHE A 286 -7.42 11.39 -5.87
CA PHE A 286 -8.62 10.68 -5.42
C PHE A 286 -9.24 9.81 -6.52
N PHE A 287 -9.46 10.36 -7.71
CA PHE A 287 -10.05 9.59 -8.82
C PHE A 287 -9.11 8.51 -9.32
N ALA A 288 -7.79 8.78 -9.35
CA ALA A 288 -6.80 7.75 -9.66
C ALA A 288 -6.83 6.60 -8.65
N PHE A 289 -6.97 6.90 -7.36
CA PHE A 289 -7.14 5.87 -6.32
C PHE A 289 -8.38 5.01 -6.56
N LEU A 290 -9.54 5.61 -6.86
CA LEU A 290 -10.76 4.87 -7.13
C LEU A 290 -10.67 4.02 -8.40
N MET A 291 -10.14 4.58 -9.49
CA MET A 291 -9.97 3.86 -10.75
C MET A 291 -9.05 2.65 -10.56
N VAL A 292 -7.84 2.85 -10.03
CA VAL A 292 -6.88 1.75 -9.81
C VAL A 292 -7.42 0.74 -8.80
N GLY A 293 -8.12 1.19 -7.75
CA GLY A 293 -8.79 0.32 -6.79
C GLY A 293 -9.87 -0.57 -7.42
N SER A 294 -10.65 -0.03 -8.37
CA SER A 294 -11.71 -0.77 -9.06
C SER A 294 -11.20 -1.78 -10.09
N LEU A 295 -10.03 -1.53 -10.69
CA LEU A 295 -9.48 -2.34 -11.79
C LEU A 295 -9.07 -3.76 -11.37
N TYR A 296 -8.80 -3.97 -10.09
CA TYR A 296 -8.30 -5.25 -9.55
C TYR A 296 -9.32 -5.97 -8.65
N TYR A 297 -10.55 -5.48 -8.60
CA TYR A 297 -11.61 -6.15 -7.88
C TYR A 297 -12.06 -7.36 -8.69
N TYR A 298 -11.86 -8.56 -8.13
CA TYR A 298 -12.18 -9.89 -8.65
C TYR A 298 -11.06 -10.60 -9.44
N ALA A 299 -10.61 -11.73 -8.87
CA ALA A 299 -9.93 -12.86 -9.51
C ALA A 299 -8.40 -13.02 -9.39
N GLY A 300 -7.66 -12.20 -8.63
CA GLY A 300 -6.29 -12.53 -8.23
C GLY A 300 -5.30 -12.76 -9.38
N LEU A 301 -5.67 -12.35 -10.59
CA LEU A 301 -4.86 -12.34 -11.78
C LEU A 301 -4.85 -10.89 -12.27
N PRO A 302 -3.68 -10.31 -12.57
CA PRO A 302 -3.64 -9.01 -13.19
C PRO A 302 -4.33 -9.12 -14.56
N THR A 303 -5.51 -8.52 -14.71
CA THR A 303 -6.06 -8.06 -16.01
C THR A 303 -5.23 -6.88 -16.55
N GLY A 304 -3.96 -6.81 -16.17
CA GLY A 304 -3.04 -5.69 -16.31
C GLY A 304 -2.82 -5.26 -17.75
N GLY A 305 -3.24 -6.04 -18.75
CA GLY A 305 -3.24 -5.63 -20.15
C GLY A 305 -4.07 -4.36 -20.39
N ILE A 306 -5.30 -4.29 -19.86
CA ILE A 306 -6.15 -3.10 -20.01
C ILE A 306 -5.57 -1.92 -19.23
N VAL A 307 -4.99 -2.19 -18.06
CA VAL A 307 -4.42 -1.15 -17.20
C VAL A 307 -3.15 -0.55 -17.82
N LEU A 308 -2.25 -1.38 -18.32
CA LEU A 308 -1.04 -0.93 -19.01
C LEU A 308 -1.39 -0.24 -20.33
N ALA A 309 -2.41 -0.72 -21.05
CA ALA A 309 -2.91 -0.08 -22.26
C ALA A 309 -3.51 1.30 -21.97
N LEU A 310 -4.35 1.43 -20.95
CA LEU A 310 -4.92 2.72 -20.54
C LEU A 310 -3.85 3.66 -19.99
N ALA A 311 -2.95 3.19 -19.14
CA ALA A 311 -1.83 4.00 -18.64
C ALA A 311 -0.90 4.43 -19.79
N GLY A 312 -0.63 3.54 -20.74
CA GLY A 312 0.15 3.84 -21.94
C GLY A 312 -0.53 4.85 -22.85
N LEU A 313 -1.83 4.70 -23.11
CA LEU A 313 -2.64 5.66 -23.86
C LEU A 313 -2.69 7.03 -23.17
N VAL A 314 -2.75 7.05 -21.85
CA VAL A 314 -2.70 8.27 -21.03
C VAL A 314 -1.35 8.97 -21.12
N ILE A 315 -0.26 8.22 -20.97
CA ILE A 315 1.10 8.76 -21.09
C ILE A 315 1.31 9.30 -22.52
N PHE A 316 0.87 8.55 -23.52
CA PHE A 316 0.93 8.95 -24.92
C PHE A 316 0.09 10.21 -25.20
N TYR A 317 -1.17 10.25 -24.74
CA TYR A 317 -2.03 11.42 -24.87
C TYR A 317 -1.40 12.66 -24.24
N ASN A 318 -0.82 12.53 -23.04
CA ASN A 318 -0.13 13.64 -22.38
C ASN A 318 1.13 14.07 -23.14
N ALA A 319 1.92 13.14 -23.67
CA ALA A 319 3.11 13.46 -24.45
C ALA A 319 2.75 14.23 -25.73
N VAL A 320 1.71 13.78 -26.44
CA VAL A 320 1.20 14.39 -27.68
C VAL A 320 0.54 15.75 -27.41
N SER A 321 -0.33 15.85 -26.40
CA SER A 321 -1.06 17.08 -26.09
C SER A 321 -0.18 18.19 -25.48
N ALA A 322 0.93 17.83 -24.82
CA ALA A 322 1.90 18.78 -24.30
C ALA A 322 2.89 19.34 -25.35
N GLY A 323 2.74 18.99 -26.64
CA GLY A 323 3.59 19.50 -27.72
C GLY A 323 5.06 19.08 -27.66
N ARG A 324 5.41 18.07 -26.86
CA ARG A 324 6.76 17.50 -26.84
C ARG A 324 6.81 16.34 -27.81
N ALA A 325 7.51 16.52 -28.93
CA ALA A 325 7.76 15.45 -29.88
C ALA A 325 8.31 14.21 -29.16
N VAL A 326 7.56 13.11 -29.22
CA VAL A 326 8.05 11.79 -28.83
C VAL A 326 9.12 11.44 -29.85
N ARG A 327 10.40 11.66 -29.49
CA ARG A 327 11.50 11.08 -30.26
C ARG A 327 11.49 9.59 -29.97
N ALA A 328 11.25 8.82 -31.03
CA ALA A 328 11.24 7.37 -31.04
C ALA A 328 12.56 6.78 -30.50
#